data_AF-A0A1J8NMA8-F1
#
_entry.id   AF-A0A1J8NMA8-F1
#
_cell.length_a   1.000
_cell.length_b   1.000
_cell.length_c   1.000
_cell.angle_alpha   90.00
_cell.angle_beta   90.00
_cell.angle_gamma   90.00
#
_symmetry.space_group_name_H-M   'P 1'
#
loop_
_entity.id
_entity.type
_entity.pdbx_description
1 polymer ?
#
loop_
_entity_poly.entity_id
_entity_poly.type
_entity_poly.pdbx_seq_one_letter_code
_entity_poly.pdbx_strand_id
1 'polypeptide(L)'
;MKEKFIPADKQNFDRHQRFIILHYTVLEEKDSIETLTRGGVGAHFLIPKQSFKEGEESFDYYQFVDINNRAWHAGISEFAGRRGLNDTSIGIEIVNYGYGLVQDSGEVLFTYQVENQLKEFIVETLKKEDESLYQLLEKEQLFTAFLSDMTRGLVPPTDREVYKEQVSQDLISKYKTLTEEWRKTNDVFLPIEQEQLYQLEKEGKLKWDEYTDHQIDTLVDLIKGIQEQITIKDEKAVYYQIAPQFITGHVDIAPGRKTDPGTRLWKKLADREIGAWPNEEQVSAIEQEIYIEQGIDYKWIQNNLRHYGYKIEVTGQLDLQTKDVIRAFQMHFEPENYSGEPSVKTISILEALIKKYYPSQQSDYPRSFISSSVKKSNFFSGKGSDANSETNPTTPFNCCVIS
;
A
#
# COMPACT_ATOMS: atom_id res chain seq x y z
N MET A 1 29.74 23.12 -24.72
CA MET A 1 28.66 22.86 -25.70
C MET A 1 27.69 24.04 -25.69
N LYS A 2 26.99 24.35 -26.79
CA LYS A 2 25.93 25.38 -26.82
C LYS A 2 24.59 24.72 -27.07
N GLU A 3 23.62 24.97 -26.21
CA GLU A 3 22.25 24.47 -26.35
C GLU A 3 21.40 25.46 -27.15
N LYS A 4 20.52 24.95 -28.03
CA LYS A 4 19.43 25.71 -28.64
C LYS A 4 18.12 25.04 -28.24
N PHE A 5 17.44 25.60 -27.26
CA PHE A 5 16.15 25.11 -26.80
C PHE A 5 15.04 25.50 -27.79
N ILE A 6 14.23 24.53 -28.20
CA ILE A 6 13.03 24.73 -29.03
C ILE A 6 11.90 23.99 -28.32
N PRO A 7 10.87 24.68 -27.77
CA PRO A 7 9.81 24.01 -27.05
C PRO A 7 8.95 23.15 -27.97
N ALA A 8 8.54 21.98 -27.48
CA ALA A 8 7.57 21.12 -28.16
C ALA A 8 6.12 21.58 -27.87
N ASP A 9 5.18 21.18 -28.73
CA ASP A 9 3.74 21.32 -28.46
C ASP A 9 3.38 20.58 -27.16
N LYS A 10 2.42 21.11 -26.39
CA LYS A 10 1.96 20.53 -25.13
C LYS A 10 1.33 19.14 -25.29
N GLN A 11 0.86 18.79 -26.48
CA GLN A 11 0.35 17.46 -26.81
C GLN A 11 1.45 16.40 -26.99
N ASN A 12 2.71 16.82 -27.08
CA ASN A 12 3.82 15.91 -27.38
C ASN A 12 4.51 15.35 -26.14
N PHE A 13 4.06 15.71 -24.92
CA PHE A 13 4.67 15.23 -23.69
C PHE A 13 3.68 15.16 -22.52
N ASP A 14 3.94 14.19 -21.65
CA ASP A 14 3.30 14.04 -20.35
C ASP A 14 4.29 14.44 -19.24
N ARG A 15 3.78 14.60 -18.02
CA ARG A 15 4.66 14.50 -16.83
C ARG A 15 4.98 13.05 -16.52
N HIS A 16 6.11 12.81 -15.87
CA HIS A 16 6.46 11.45 -15.45
C HIS A 16 5.64 11.01 -14.21
N GLN A 17 5.21 11.95 -13.36
CA GLN A 17 4.38 11.68 -12.19
C GLN A 17 2.96 11.34 -12.61
N ARG A 18 2.62 10.06 -12.58
CA ARG A 18 1.32 9.48 -12.97
C ARG A 18 0.46 9.09 -11.78
N PHE A 19 1.06 8.83 -10.63
CA PHE A 19 0.36 8.35 -9.44
C PHE A 19 0.60 9.24 -8.23
N ILE A 20 -0.36 9.30 -7.33
CA ILE A 20 -0.17 9.71 -5.94
C ILE A 20 -0.41 8.46 -5.10
N ILE A 21 0.56 8.11 -4.23
CA ILE A 21 0.46 6.94 -3.37
C ILE A 21 0.41 7.39 -1.92
N LEU A 22 -0.67 7.02 -1.24
CA LEU A 22 -0.94 7.38 0.15
C LEU A 22 -0.50 6.26 1.09
N HIS A 23 0.16 6.65 2.18
CA HIS A 23 0.72 5.76 3.21
C HIS A 23 0.29 6.27 4.60
N TYR A 24 0.28 5.37 5.59
CA TYR A 24 0.42 5.77 6.98
C TYR A 24 1.80 5.38 7.50
N THR A 25 2.25 6.05 8.55
CA THR A 25 3.60 5.84 9.08
C THR A 25 3.73 4.68 10.07
N VAL A 26 2.65 4.28 10.76
CA VAL A 26 2.66 3.43 11.98
C VAL A 26 3.64 3.90 13.05
N LEU A 27 3.94 5.19 13.08
CA LEU A 27 4.94 5.82 13.94
C LEU A 27 4.42 7.16 14.45
N GLU A 28 5.00 7.62 15.56
CA GLU A 28 4.85 9.00 15.99
C GLU A 28 5.56 9.96 15.03
N GLU A 29 5.22 11.24 15.09
CA GLU A 29 5.71 12.25 14.15
C GLU A 29 7.25 12.34 14.11
N LYS A 30 7.89 12.42 15.28
CA LYS A 30 9.36 12.49 15.39
C LYS A 30 10.03 11.28 14.72
N ASP A 31 9.55 10.08 15.01
CA ASP A 31 10.10 8.84 14.48
C ASP A 31 9.81 8.66 12.98
N SER A 32 8.70 9.22 12.52
CA SER A 32 8.34 9.29 11.10
C SER A 32 9.34 10.18 10.33
N ILE A 33 9.60 11.39 10.83
CA ILE A 33 10.58 12.33 10.23
C ILE A 33 11.96 11.68 10.20
N GLU A 34 12.41 11.11 11.31
CA GLU A 34 13.71 10.45 11.42
C GLU A 34 13.84 9.31 10.40
N THR A 35 12.83 8.44 10.32
CA THR A 35 12.79 7.30 9.39
C THR A 35 12.84 7.75 7.93
N LEU A 36 12.10 8.80 7.58
CA LEU A 36 11.92 9.24 6.18
C LEU A 36 13.06 10.12 5.67
N THR A 37 13.95 10.60 6.56
CA THR A 37 15.05 11.52 6.20
C THR A 37 16.43 10.89 6.31
N ARG A 38 16.58 9.76 7.02
CA ARG A 38 17.88 9.11 7.26
C ARG A 38 18.18 7.91 6.37
N GLY A 39 17.44 7.73 5.28
CA GLY A 39 17.73 6.77 4.22
C GLY A 39 17.21 5.34 4.44
N GLY A 40 17.16 4.55 3.37
CA GLY A 40 16.55 3.21 3.34
C GLY A 40 15.09 3.21 2.91
N VAL A 41 14.33 4.24 3.29
CA VAL A 41 12.98 4.58 2.81
C VAL A 41 12.84 6.11 2.75
N GLY A 42 11.80 6.63 2.09
CA GLY A 42 11.51 8.06 2.08
C GLY A 42 10.24 8.40 1.31
N ALA A 43 9.72 9.61 1.50
CA ALA A 43 8.51 10.11 0.85
C ALA A 43 8.73 11.54 0.35
N HIS A 44 7.80 12.05 -0.47
CA HIS A 44 7.85 13.45 -0.88
C HIS A 44 7.33 14.35 0.23
N PHE A 45 6.25 13.93 0.89
CA PHE A 45 5.57 14.69 1.92
C PHE A 45 5.24 13.84 3.15
N LEU A 46 5.15 14.49 4.31
CA LEU A 46 4.62 13.93 5.54
C LEU A 46 3.58 14.88 6.14
N ILE A 47 2.40 14.35 6.47
CA ILE A 47 1.31 15.12 7.10
C ILE A 47 1.19 14.71 8.59
N PRO A 48 1.53 15.59 9.54
CA PRO A 48 1.38 15.35 10.98
C PRO A 48 -0.08 15.31 11.42
N LYS A 49 -0.33 14.86 12.66
CA LYS A 49 -1.69 14.81 13.24
C LYS A 49 -2.32 16.20 13.39
N GLN A 50 -1.52 17.24 13.56
CA GLN A 50 -1.91 18.64 13.71
C GLN A 50 -0.84 19.55 13.08
N SER A 51 -1.21 20.79 12.76
CA SER A 51 -0.24 21.82 12.38
C SER A 51 0.83 22.04 13.45
N PHE A 52 2.05 22.37 13.05
CA PHE A 52 3.16 22.67 13.94
C PHE A 52 3.71 24.07 13.67
N LYS A 53 4.52 24.59 14.59
CA LYS A 53 5.15 25.91 14.45
C LYS A 53 6.66 25.81 14.46
N GLU A 54 7.29 26.61 13.62
CA GLU A 54 8.73 26.89 13.67
C GLU A 54 8.90 28.41 13.74
N GLY A 55 9.29 28.93 14.90
CA GLY A 55 9.29 30.37 15.18
C GLY A 55 7.86 30.94 15.20
N GLU A 56 7.61 31.95 14.37
CA GLU A 56 6.29 32.59 14.23
C GLU A 56 5.42 31.95 13.13
N GLU A 57 6.00 31.09 12.30
CA GLU A 57 5.33 30.47 11.15
C GLU A 57 4.63 29.17 11.56
N SER A 58 3.52 28.86 10.87
CA SER A 58 2.73 27.65 11.06
C SER A 58 2.80 26.79 9.79
N PHE A 59 2.93 25.49 9.97
CA PHE A 59 3.11 24.52 8.90
C PHE A 59 2.12 23.37 9.06
N ASP A 60 1.53 22.96 7.94
CA ASP A 60 0.51 21.90 7.92
C ASP A 60 1.10 20.54 7.53
N TYR A 61 2.25 20.53 6.85
CA TYR A 61 2.96 19.34 6.37
C TYR A 61 4.47 19.61 6.22
N TYR A 62 5.24 18.54 6.11
CA TYR A 62 6.67 18.56 5.75
C TYR A 62 6.86 18.14 4.29
N GLN A 63 7.82 18.74 3.60
CA GLN A 63 8.30 18.26 2.30
C GLN A 63 9.77 17.81 2.41
N PHE A 64 10.04 16.55 2.07
CA PHE A 64 11.39 15.97 2.14
C PHE A 64 12.06 15.84 0.76
N VAL A 65 11.27 15.53 -0.27
CA VAL A 65 11.76 15.31 -1.64
C VAL A 65 10.94 16.14 -2.62
N ASP A 66 11.62 16.90 -3.49
CA ASP A 66 10.97 17.60 -4.60
C ASP A 66 10.23 16.60 -5.49
N ILE A 67 9.01 16.92 -5.93
CA ILE A 67 8.17 15.99 -6.69
C ILE A 67 8.76 15.56 -8.05
N ASN A 68 9.78 16.26 -8.55
CA ASN A 68 10.51 15.88 -9.77
C ASN A 68 11.65 14.89 -9.52
N ASN A 69 11.97 14.62 -8.26
CA ASN A 69 12.90 13.60 -7.84
C ASN A 69 12.15 12.34 -7.40
N ARG A 70 12.86 11.21 -7.37
CA ARG A 70 12.30 9.92 -6.97
C ARG A 70 12.45 9.69 -5.47
N ALA A 71 11.36 9.74 -4.71
CA ALA A 71 11.35 9.22 -3.33
C ALA A 71 11.21 7.68 -3.29
N TRP A 72 11.55 7.06 -2.16
CA TRP A 72 11.59 5.59 -1.99
C TRP A 72 10.48 5.11 -1.03
N HIS A 73 9.22 5.12 -1.49
CA HIS A 73 8.04 4.82 -0.66
C HIS A 73 7.27 3.56 -1.11
N ALA A 74 7.08 3.36 -2.42
CA ALA A 74 6.27 2.27 -2.97
C ALA A 74 6.94 0.89 -2.86
N GLY A 75 8.28 0.84 -3.00
CA GLY A 75 9.02 -0.43 -3.07
C GLY A 75 8.56 -1.32 -4.25
N ILE A 76 8.56 -2.64 -4.05
CA ILE A 76 8.03 -3.60 -5.03
C ILE A 76 6.52 -3.37 -5.17
N SER A 77 6.10 -2.84 -6.31
CA SER A 77 4.75 -2.34 -6.55
C SER A 77 4.36 -2.50 -8.01
N GLU A 78 3.06 -2.67 -8.26
CA GLU A 78 2.50 -2.71 -9.61
C GLU A 78 1.04 -2.22 -9.62
N PHE A 79 0.71 -1.30 -10.52
CA PHE A 79 -0.66 -0.85 -10.75
C PHE A 79 -0.84 -0.35 -12.19
N ALA A 80 -1.99 -0.63 -12.80
CA ALA A 80 -2.32 -0.31 -14.19
C ALA A 80 -1.21 -0.75 -15.19
N GLY A 81 -0.64 -1.94 -14.96
CA GLY A 81 0.43 -2.53 -15.77
C GLY A 81 1.81 -1.87 -15.62
N ARG A 82 1.97 -0.89 -14.70
CA ARG A 82 3.25 -0.24 -14.40
C ARG A 82 3.86 -0.83 -13.15
N ARG A 83 5.15 -1.17 -13.20
CA ARG A 83 5.93 -1.70 -12.08
C ARG A 83 6.89 -0.65 -11.54
N GLY A 84 7.35 -0.82 -10.30
CA GLY A 84 8.38 0.03 -9.70
C GLY A 84 7.88 1.47 -9.53
N LEU A 85 6.71 1.63 -8.88
CA LEU A 85 5.95 2.88 -8.95
C LEU A 85 6.66 4.09 -8.34
N ASN A 86 7.71 3.92 -7.52
CA ASN A 86 8.59 5.01 -7.10
C ASN A 86 9.00 5.92 -8.29
N ASP A 87 9.23 5.34 -9.47
CA ASP A 87 9.71 6.07 -10.66
C ASP A 87 8.70 7.06 -11.24
N THR A 88 7.40 6.88 -10.96
CA THR A 88 6.32 7.64 -11.60
C THR A 88 5.25 8.10 -10.60
N SER A 89 5.59 8.18 -9.31
CA SER A 89 4.62 8.48 -8.27
C SER A 89 5.13 9.51 -7.27
N ILE A 90 4.16 10.18 -6.64
CA ILE A 90 4.37 11.05 -5.50
C ILE A 90 3.85 10.34 -4.25
N GLY A 91 4.75 9.90 -3.38
CA GLY A 91 4.44 9.35 -2.06
C GLY A 91 4.12 10.44 -1.02
N ILE A 92 2.97 10.30 -0.36
CA ILE A 92 2.56 11.11 0.79
C ILE A 92 2.38 10.18 1.99
N GLU A 93 3.18 10.42 3.03
CA GLU A 93 3.07 9.75 4.32
C GLU A 93 2.17 10.55 5.26
N ILE A 94 1.35 9.87 6.04
CA ILE A 94 0.42 10.51 7.00
C ILE A 94 0.67 9.89 8.36
N VAL A 95 0.94 10.73 9.38
CA VAL A 95 1.17 10.26 10.75
C VAL A 95 -0.12 9.63 11.28
N ASN A 96 -0.18 8.30 11.26
CA ASN A 96 -1.33 7.52 11.71
C ASN A 96 -0.81 6.18 12.22
N TYR A 97 -1.36 5.73 13.35
CA TYR A 97 -0.86 4.58 14.09
C TYR A 97 -1.31 3.24 13.50
N GLY A 98 -2.06 3.24 12.41
CA GLY A 98 -2.57 2.05 11.75
C GLY A 98 -3.68 1.40 12.58
N TYR A 99 -3.58 0.09 12.80
CA TYR A 99 -4.51 -0.64 13.66
C TYR A 99 -3.89 -0.88 15.04
N GLY A 100 -4.76 -0.90 16.06
CA GLY A 100 -4.41 -1.26 17.42
C GLY A 100 -5.35 -2.33 17.98
N LEU A 101 -4.89 -3.05 19.00
CA LEU A 101 -5.65 -4.08 19.70
C LEU A 101 -6.30 -3.52 20.95
N VAL A 102 -7.60 -3.75 21.08
CA VAL A 102 -8.40 -3.38 22.25
C VAL A 102 -8.04 -4.34 23.39
N GLN A 103 -7.52 -3.79 24.47
CA GLN A 103 -7.15 -4.52 25.68
C GLN A 103 -8.37 -4.77 26.58
N ASP A 104 -8.25 -5.68 27.54
CA ASP A 104 -9.32 -5.94 28.54
C ASP A 104 -9.70 -4.69 29.36
N SER A 105 -8.77 -3.73 29.50
CA SER A 105 -9.02 -2.43 30.14
C SER A 105 -9.91 -1.48 29.31
N GLY A 106 -10.11 -1.78 28.02
CA GLY A 106 -10.75 -0.90 27.03
C GLY A 106 -9.79 0.09 26.35
N GLU A 107 -8.53 0.16 26.79
CA GLU A 107 -7.49 0.93 26.10
C GLU A 107 -7.10 0.24 24.79
N VAL A 108 -6.61 1.03 23.82
CA VAL A 108 -6.12 0.51 22.54
C VAL A 108 -4.61 0.58 22.53
N LEU A 109 -3.97 -0.59 22.42
CA LEU A 109 -2.53 -0.70 22.20
C LEU A 109 -2.26 -0.64 20.70
N PHE A 110 -1.42 0.27 20.25
CA PHE A 110 -0.96 0.39 18.86
C PHE A 110 0.45 -0.20 18.69
N THR A 111 0.78 -0.57 17.46
CA THR A 111 2.09 -1.16 17.09
C THR A 111 3.26 -0.27 17.49
N TYR A 112 3.18 1.04 17.29
CA TYR A 112 4.26 1.98 17.65
C TYR A 112 4.58 1.97 19.15
N GLN A 113 3.60 1.70 20.01
CA GLN A 113 3.81 1.65 21.46
C GLN A 113 4.63 0.41 21.84
N VAL A 114 4.41 -0.72 21.16
CA VAL A 114 5.23 -1.93 21.32
C VAL A 114 6.66 -1.67 20.82
N GLU A 115 6.83 -0.96 19.70
CA GLU A 115 8.15 -0.54 19.23
C GLU A 115 8.87 0.38 20.24
N ASN A 116 8.14 1.30 20.88
CA ASN A 116 8.71 2.18 21.90
C ASN A 116 9.13 1.40 23.15
N GLN A 117 8.30 0.46 23.62
CA GLN A 117 8.66 -0.44 24.73
C GLN A 117 9.90 -1.28 24.42
N LEU A 118 10.03 -1.78 23.18
CA LEU A 118 11.23 -2.51 22.75
C LEU A 118 12.48 -1.62 22.75
N LYS A 119 12.39 -0.40 22.23
CA LYS A 119 13.51 0.57 22.26
C LYS A 119 13.93 0.88 23.69
N GLU A 120 12.97 1.14 24.58
CA GLU A 120 13.23 1.37 26.01
C GLU A 120 13.94 0.19 26.64
N PHE A 121 13.43 -1.03 26.43
CA PHE A 121 14.04 -2.26 26.92
C PHE A 121 15.49 -2.45 26.45
N ILE A 122 15.78 -2.19 25.18
CA ILE A 122 17.15 -2.26 24.63
C ILE A 122 18.04 -1.23 25.33
N VAL A 123 17.57 0.02 25.49
CA VAL A 123 18.34 1.09 26.14
C VAL A 123 18.60 0.80 27.62
N GLU A 124 17.63 0.28 28.35
CA GLU A 124 17.79 -0.11 29.75
C GLU A 124 18.77 -1.29 29.91
N THR A 125 18.69 -2.27 29.00
CA THR A 125 19.63 -3.40 28.97
C THR A 125 21.05 -2.93 28.70
N LEU A 126 21.24 -2.02 27.73
CA LEU A 126 22.53 -1.37 27.45
C LEU A 126 23.11 -0.68 28.69
N LYS A 127 22.31 0.13 29.39
CA LYS A 127 22.76 0.83 30.61
C LYS A 127 23.18 -0.13 31.71
N LYS A 128 22.51 -1.28 31.83
CA LYS A 128 22.73 -2.24 32.91
C LYS A 128 23.86 -3.22 32.62
N GLU A 129 23.96 -3.70 31.38
CA GLU A 129 24.83 -4.81 31.00
C GLU A 129 26.05 -4.39 30.18
N ASP A 130 25.96 -3.30 29.41
CA ASP A 130 27.02 -2.84 28.51
C ASP A 130 27.20 -1.30 28.59
N GLU A 131 27.42 -0.77 29.81
CA GLU A 131 27.53 0.68 30.06
C GLU A 131 28.57 1.37 29.14
N SER A 132 29.66 0.68 28.81
CA SER A 132 30.67 1.20 27.88
C SER A 132 30.13 1.41 26.45
N LEU A 133 29.29 0.50 25.95
CA LEU A 133 28.63 0.64 24.66
C LEU A 133 27.58 1.75 24.72
N TYR A 134 26.83 1.85 25.80
CA TYR A 134 25.89 2.95 26.00
C TYR A 134 26.59 4.32 25.88
N GLN A 135 27.69 4.52 26.61
CA GLN A 135 28.47 5.77 26.57
C GLN A 135 29.08 6.04 25.19
N LEU A 136 29.49 4.99 24.47
CA LEU A 136 29.99 5.10 23.09
C LEU A 136 28.89 5.55 22.13
N LEU A 137 27.72 4.92 22.18
CA LEU A 137 26.57 5.26 21.33
C LEU A 137 26.09 6.69 21.60
N GLU A 138 26.15 7.15 22.86
CA GLU A 138 25.86 8.54 23.24
C GLU A 138 26.86 9.51 22.63
N LYS A 139 28.16 9.25 22.85
CA LYS A 139 29.26 10.10 22.40
C LYS A 139 29.30 10.24 20.87
N GLU A 140 29.08 9.15 20.15
CA GLU A 140 29.12 9.11 18.68
C GLU A 140 27.76 9.40 18.04
N GLN A 141 26.72 9.71 18.82
CA GLN A 141 25.34 9.96 18.35
C GLN A 141 24.75 8.81 17.53
N LEU A 142 25.07 7.57 17.89
CA LEU A 142 24.70 6.35 17.17
C LEU A 142 23.47 5.63 17.73
N PHE A 143 22.79 6.17 18.76
CA PHE A 143 21.61 5.50 19.33
C PHE A 143 20.52 5.21 18.29
N THR A 144 20.18 6.17 17.44
CA THR A 144 19.15 5.93 16.41
C THR A 144 19.58 4.84 15.44
N ALA A 145 20.84 4.86 14.98
CA ALA A 145 21.38 3.85 14.09
C ALA A 145 21.35 2.45 14.72
N PHE A 146 21.77 2.35 15.99
CA PHE A 146 21.76 1.12 16.76
C PHE A 146 20.35 0.57 16.93
N LEU A 147 19.41 1.39 17.42
CA LEU A 147 18.02 0.98 17.63
C LEU A 147 17.35 0.60 16.31
N SER A 148 17.62 1.33 15.22
CA SER A 148 17.11 1.00 13.89
C SER A 148 17.67 -0.32 13.34
N ASP A 149 18.94 -0.64 13.59
CA ASP A 149 19.52 -1.92 13.21
C ASP A 149 18.92 -3.07 14.02
N MET A 150 18.74 -2.89 15.33
CA MET A 150 18.17 -3.95 16.18
C MET A 150 16.69 -4.20 15.85
N THR A 151 15.91 -3.15 15.60
CA THR A 151 14.47 -3.26 15.36
C THR A 151 14.11 -3.60 13.91
N ARG A 152 14.89 -3.11 12.93
CA ARG A 152 14.55 -3.19 11.49
C ARG A 152 15.67 -3.74 10.62
N GLY A 153 16.86 -4.00 11.17
CA GLY A 153 18.03 -4.37 10.39
C GLY A 153 18.55 -3.26 9.47
N LEU A 154 18.23 -2.00 9.78
CA LEU A 154 18.56 -0.85 8.95
C LEU A 154 19.52 0.09 9.70
N VAL A 155 20.70 0.29 9.14
CA VAL A 155 21.62 1.37 9.55
C VAL A 155 21.54 2.52 8.53
N PRO A 156 21.22 3.75 8.96
CA PRO A 156 21.21 4.94 8.11
C PRO A 156 22.50 5.10 7.31
N PRO A 157 22.47 5.42 6.00
CA PRO A 157 23.68 5.55 5.19
C PRO A 157 24.72 6.51 5.75
N THR A 158 24.29 7.59 6.40
CA THR A 158 25.19 8.58 7.04
C THR A 158 25.98 8.01 8.21
N ASP A 159 25.47 6.96 8.85
CA ASP A 159 26.03 6.43 10.10
C ASP A 159 26.80 5.12 9.84
N ARG A 160 26.63 4.48 8.68
CA ARG A 160 27.14 3.12 8.39
C ARG A 160 28.62 2.93 8.65
N GLU A 161 29.45 3.86 8.20
CA GLU A 161 30.91 3.72 8.36
C GLU A 161 31.30 3.78 9.84
N VAL A 162 30.88 4.83 10.55
CA VAL A 162 31.17 4.98 11.98
C VAL A 162 30.54 3.85 12.80
N TYR A 163 29.30 3.48 12.51
CA TYR A 163 28.60 2.39 13.18
C TYR A 163 29.33 1.06 13.02
N LYS A 164 29.83 0.75 11.82
CA LYS A 164 30.58 -0.48 11.55
C LYS A 164 31.95 -0.50 12.22
N GLU A 165 32.60 0.66 12.37
CA GLU A 165 33.87 0.79 13.08
C GLU A 165 33.71 0.64 14.60
N GLN A 166 32.62 1.17 15.15
CA GLN A 166 32.40 1.28 16.59
C GLN A 166 31.60 0.11 17.19
N VAL A 167 30.71 -0.54 16.42
CA VAL A 167 29.82 -1.60 16.90
C VAL A 167 30.19 -2.93 16.24
N SER A 168 30.64 -3.89 17.05
CA SER A 168 31.07 -5.20 16.55
C SER A 168 29.88 -6.06 16.10
N GLN A 169 30.14 -7.01 15.19
CA GLN A 169 29.12 -7.96 14.74
C GLN A 169 28.60 -8.87 15.86
N ASP A 170 29.45 -9.20 16.85
CA ASP A 170 29.04 -10.00 18.01
C ASP A 170 28.03 -9.23 18.87
N LEU A 171 28.21 -7.93 19.07
CA LEU A 171 27.25 -7.06 19.76
C LEU A 171 25.94 -6.95 18.99
N ILE A 172 26.02 -6.75 17.68
CA ILE A 172 24.83 -6.72 16.80
C ILE A 172 24.06 -8.03 16.92
N SER A 173 24.75 -9.18 16.85
CA SER A 173 24.11 -10.49 16.99
C SER A 173 23.47 -10.68 18.36
N LYS A 174 24.17 -10.30 19.44
CA LYS A 174 23.66 -10.37 20.82
C LYS A 174 22.33 -9.62 20.94
N TYR A 175 22.30 -8.35 20.52
CA TYR A 175 21.13 -7.50 20.68
C TYR A 175 20.00 -7.81 19.68
N LYS A 176 20.30 -8.37 18.50
CA LYS A 176 19.27 -8.93 17.60
C LYS A 176 18.59 -10.14 18.21
N THR A 177 19.34 -11.09 18.77
CA THR A 177 18.76 -12.23 19.50
C THR A 177 17.91 -11.77 20.67
N LEU A 178 18.40 -10.81 21.47
CA LEU A 178 17.64 -10.22 22.57
C LEU A 178 16.33 -9.59 22.10
N THR A 179 16.37 -8.86 20.97
CA THR A 179 15.19 -8.24 20.36
C THR A 179 14.16 -9.29 19.91
N GLU A 180 14.61 -10.36 19.25
CA GLU A 180 13.75 -11.45 18.81
C GLU A 180 13.10 -12.19 20.00
N GLU A 181 13.83 -12.45 21.07
CA GLU A 181 13.33 -13.07 22.29
C GLU A 181 12.30 -12.18 23.01
N TRP A 182 12.58 -10.88 23.09
CA TRP A 182 11.65 -9.91 23.64
C TRP A 182 10.34 -9.89 22.85
N ARG A 183 10.41 -9.81 21.51
CA ARG A 183 9.22 -9.79 20.65
C ARG A 183 8.36 -11.03 20.81
N LYS A 184 8.97 -12.22 20.86
CA LYS A 184 8.23 -13.49 21.07
C LYS A 184 7.37 -13.49 22.35
N THR A 185 7.75 -12.70 23.34
CA THR A 185 7.08 -12.66 24.65
C THR A 185 6.14 -11.46 24.80
N ASN A 186 6.45 -10.32 24.16
CA ASN A 186 5.78 -9.04 24.41
C ASN A 186 5.05 -8.46 23.18
N ASP A 187 5.40 -8.88 21.97
CA ASP A 187 4.80 -8.37 20.74
C ASP A 187 3.51 -9.12 20.42
N VAL A 188 2.39 -8.58 20.91
CA VAL A 188 1.05 -9.14 20.72
C VAL A 188 0.56 -9.05 19.26
N PHE A 189 1.25 -8.31 18.39
CA PHE A 189 0.92 -8.19 16.98
C PHE A 189 1.61 -9.25 16.12
N LEU A 190 2.73 -9.79 16.59
CA LEU A 190 3.54 -10.79 15.88
C LEU A 190 2.75 -11.99 15.32
N PRO A 191 1.75 -12.57 16.02
CA PRO A 191 0.99 -13.70 15.49
C PRO A 191 -0.22 -13.31 14.62
N ILE A 192 -0.46 -12.01 14.38
CA ILE A 192 -1.65 -11.54 13.67
C ILE A 192 -1.36 -11.38 12.18
N GLU A 193 -2.06 -12.16 11.37
CA GLU A 193 -2.02 -12.07 9.92
C GLU A 193 -3.03 -11.04 9.39
N GLN A 194 -2.74 -10.46 8.22
CA GLN A 194 -3.59 -9.41 7.62
C GLN A 194 -5.04 -9.85 7.40
N GLU A 195 -5.27 -11.13 7.08
CA GLU A 195 -6.62 -11.67 6.89
C GLU A 195 -7.47 -11.70 8.16
N GLN A 196 -6.84 -11.68 9.34
CA GLN A 196 -7.53 -11.71 10.63
C GLN A 196 -8.02 -10.32 11.05
N LEU A 197 -7.47 -9.24 10.49
CA LEU A 197 -7.77 -7.85 10.89
C LEU A 197 -9.26 -7.51 10.76
N TYR A 198 -9.93 -8.06 9.75
CA TYR A 198 -11.37 -7.86 9.55
C TYR A 198 -12.19 -8.47 10.67
N GLN A 199 -11.93 -9.74 10.99
CA GLN A 199 -12.67 -10.45 12.03
C GLN A 199 -12.40 -9.85 13.41
N LEU A 200 -11.16 -9.47 13.70
CA LEU A 200 -10.81 -8.80 14.95
C LEU A 200 -11.54 -7.46 15.13
N GLU A 201 -11.70 -6.68 14.05
CA GLU A 201 -12.47 -5.44 14.12
C GLU A 201 -13.96 -5.71 14.37
N LYS A 202 -14.55 -6.69 13.67
CA LYS A 202 -15.96 -7.07 13.87
C LYS A 202 -16.27 -7.58 15.27
N GLU A 203 -15.30 -8.22 15.90
CA GLU A 203 -15.38 -8.66 17.30
C GLU A 203 -15.11 -7.54 18.31
N GLY A 204 -14.76 -6.32 17.85
CA GLY A 204 -14.41 -5.20 18.72
C GLY A 204 -13.04 -5.34 19.39
N LYS A 205 -12.20 -6.26 18.92
CA LYS A 205 -10.83 -6.52 19.44
C LYS A 205 -9.76 -5.70 18.72
N LEU A 206 -10.09 -5.10 17.59
CA LEU A 206 -9.21 -4.25 16.82
C LEU A 206 -9.90 -2.91 16.55
N LYS A 207 -9.11 -1.84 16.59
CA LYS A 207 -9.55 -0.49 16.21
C LYS A 207 -8.52 0.16 15.32
N TRP A 208 -8.97 0.76 14.22
CA TRP A 208 -8.12 1.62 13.39
C TRP A 208 -8.00 3.01 14.01
N ASP A 209 -6.80 3.58 13.92
CA ASP A 209 -6.57 4.98 14.25
C ASP A 209 -7.25 5.90 13.22
N GLU A 210 -7.89 6.95 13.71
CA GLU A 210 -8.63 7.89 12.88
C GLU A 210 -7.70 8.99 12.35
N TYR A 211 -7.96 9.40 11.11
CA TYR A 211 -7.35 10.62 10.55
C TYR A 211 -8.08 11.85 11.08
N THR A 212 -7.31 12.85 11.53
CA THR A 212 -7.85 14.12 12.03
C THR A 212 -8.38 14.98 10.88
N ASP A 213 -9.27 15.94 11.17
CA ASP A 213 -9.77 16.87 10.15
C ASP A 213 -8.63 17.66 9.50
N HIS A 214 -7.65 18.10 10.32
CA HIS A 214 -6.40 18.72 9.85
C HIS A 214 -5.71 17.88 8.77
N GLN A 215 -5.53 16.58 9.03
CA GLN A 215 -4.86 15.68 8.09
C GLN A 215 -5.63 15.55 6.78
N ILE A 216 -6.95 15.40 6.86
CA ILE A 216 -7.79 15.24 5.68
C ILE A 216 -7.77 16.52 4.84
N ASP A 217 -7.98 17.69 5.46
CA ASP A 217 -8.04 18.96 4.75
C ASP A 217 -6.67 19.31 4.14
N THR A 218 -5.58 19.11 4.90
CA THR A 218 -4.21 19.29 4.39
C THR A 218 -3.91 18.36 3.21
N LEU A 219 -4.31 17.10 3.30
CA LEU A 219 -4.10 16.12 2.23
C LEU A 219 -4.86 16.50 0.95
N VAL A 220 -6.09 16.99 1.09
CA VAL A 220 -6.90 17.45 -0.05
C VAL A 220 -6.25 18.66 -0.72
N ASP A 221 -5.84 19.66 0.05
CA ASP A 221 -5.21 20.86 -0.49
C ASP A 221 -3.86 20.54 -1.15
N LEU A 222 -3.07 19.68 -0.52
CA LEU A 222 -1.80 19.21 -1.07
C LEU A 222 -1.98 18.46 -2.40
N ILE A 223 -2.93 17.52 -2.47
CA ILE A 223 -3.22 16.78 -3.71
C ILE A 223 -3.67 17.73 -4.81
N LYS A 224 -4.56 18.68 -4.51
CA LYS A 224 -5.02 19.70 -5.50
C LYS A 224 -3.87 20.55 -5.98
N GLY A 225 -3.00 21.02 -5.08
CA GLY A 225 -1.80 21.80 -5.43
C GLY A 225 -0.83 21.01 -6.32
N ILE A 226 -0.58 19.74 -6.00
CA ILE A 226 0.23 18.84 -6.83
C ILE A 226 -0.40 18.68 -8.22
N GLN A 227 -1.70 18.38 -8.29
CA GLN A 227 -2.41 18.22 -9.56
C GLN A 227 -2.34 19.50 -10.39
N GLU A 228 -2.52 20.68 -9.79
CA GLU A 228 -2.39 21.97 -10.49
C GLU A 228 -0.97 22.16 -11.06
N GLN A 229 0.06 21.87 -10.27
CA GLN A 229 1.46 22.03 -10.67
C GLN A 229 1.85 21.13 -11.86
N ILE A 230 1.37 19.89 -11.89
CA ILE A 230 1.74 18.91 -12.92
C ILE A 230 0.81 18.94 -14.14
N THR A 231 -0.37 19.54 -14.02
CA THR A 231 -1.35 19.59 -15.11
C THR A 231 -0.76 20.33 -16.31
N ILE A 232 -0.85 19.70 -17.49
CA ILE A 232 -0.51 20.34 -18.76
C ILE A 232 -1.83 20.72 -19.42
N LYS A 233 -2.09 22.02 -19.53
CA LYS A 233 -3.31 22.56 -20.15
C LYS A 233 -3.01 23.80 -20.99
N ASP A 234 -3.94 24.13 -21.88
CA ASP A 234 -4.08 25.46 -22.46
C ASP A 234 -5.47 26.03 -22.15
N GLU A 235 -5.88 27.10 -22.83
CA GLU A 235 -7.18 27.73 -22.63
C GLU A 235 -8.37 26.83 -23.02
N LYS A 236 -8.16 25.79 -23.83
CA LYS A 236 -9.21 25.00 -24.48
C LYS A 236 -9.25 23.55 -23.99
N ALA A 237 -8.14 23.00 -23.50
CA ALA A 237 -8.05 21.60 -23.14
C ALA A 237 -7.02 21.31 -22.03
N VAL A 238 -7.29 20.23 -21.29
CA VAL A 238 -6.32 19.55 -20.43
C VAL A 238 -5.70 18.41 -21.23
N TYR A 239 -4.39 18.46 -21.43
CA TYR A 239 -3.61 17.44 -22.14
C TYR A 239 -3.08 16.36 -21.19
N TYR A 240 -2.75 16.75 -19.96
CA TYR A 240 -2.25 15.84 -18.93
C TYR A 240 -2.73 16.25 -17.55
N GLN A 241 -3.19 15.27 -16.77
CA GLN A 241 -3.41 15.37 -15.33
C GLN A 241 -3.37 13.96 -14.71
N ILE A 242 -3.05 13.86 -13.41
CA ILE A 242 -3.22 12.60 -12.69
C ILE A 242 -4.72 12.32 -12.56
N ALA A 243 -5.15 11.21 -13.14
CA ALA A 243 -6.54 10.79 -13.13
C ALA A 243 -6.95 10.26 -11.72
N PRO A 244 -8.22 10.38 -11.31
CA PRO A 244 -8.67 9.97 -9.98
C PRO A 244 -8.32 8.51 -9.59
N GLN A 245 -8.31 7.60 -10.57
CA GLN A 245 -7.98 6.17 -10.41
C GLN A 245 -6.50 5.95 -10.03
N PHE A 246 -5.64 6.95 -10.23
CA PHE A 246 -4.21 6.89 -9.95
C PHE A 246 -3.83 7.62 -8.64
N ILE A 247 -4.83 7.99 -7.85
CA ILE A 247 -4.66 8.30 -6.43
C ILE A 247 -4.97 7.02 -5.66
N THR A 248 -3.92 6.33 -5.22
CA THR A 248 -3.97 4.94 -4.72
C THR A 248 -3.36 4.84 -3.34
N GLY A 249 -3.73 3.82 -2.56
CA GLY A 249 -3.04 3.45 -1.33
C GLY A 249 -1.85 2.55 -1.62
N HIS A 250 -0.96 2.38 -0.64
CA HIS A 250 0.08 1.35 -0.74
C HIS A 250 -0.51 -0.06 -0.84
N VAL A 251 -1.65 -0.29 -0.18
CA VAL A 251 -2.45 -1.51 -0.23
C VAL A 251 -2.90 -1.85 -1.65
N ASP A 252 -3.20 -0.85 -2.50
CA ASP A 252 -3.70 -1.08 -3.86
C ASP A 252 -2.60 -1.58 -4.81
N ILE A 253 -1.40 -1.05 -4.63
CA ILE A 253 -0.25 -1.31 -5.52
C ILE A 253 0.61 -2.48 -5.04
N ALA A 254 0.41 -2.93 -3.81
CA ALA A 254 1.06 -4.08 -3.21
C ALA A 254 0.10 -4.92 -2.31
N PRO A 255 -0.99 -5.46 -2.88
CA PRO A 255 -1.93 -6.29 -2.13
C PRO A 255 -1.25 -7.48 -1.44
N GLY A 256 -1.70 -7.81 -0.23
CA GLY A 256 -1.15 -8.90 0.60
C GLY A 256 0.17 -8.56 1.29
N ARG A 257 0.88 -7.51 0.86
CA ARG A 257 2.11 -7.01 1.51
C ARG A 257 1.86 -5.80 2.39
N LYS A 258 0.89 -4.96 2.02
CA LYS A 258 0.64 -3.65 2.61
C LYS A 258 -0.83 -3.47 2.95
N THR A 259 -1.12 -2.69 3.98
CA THR A 259 -2.47 -2.41 4.50
C THR A 259 -2.77 -0.91 4.57
N ASP A 260 -1.77 -0.07 4.32
CA ASP A 260 -1.87 1.38 4.35
C ASP A 260 -2.49 1.97 3.07
N PRO A 261 -3.29 3.04 3.17
CA PRO A 261 -3.55 3.88 4.36
C PRO A 261 -4.72 3.38 5.25
N GLY A 262 -5.13 2.12 5.12
CA GLY A 262 -6.22 1.55 5.91
C GLY A 262 -7.62 1.94 5.41
N THR A 263 -8.64 1.65 6.22
CA THR A 263 -10.06 1.78 5.86
C THR A 263 -10.68 3.14 6.20
N ARG A 264 -9.96 3.99 6.95
CA ARG A 264 -10.50 5.22 7.56
C ARG A 264 -10.30 6.50 6.74
N LEU A 265 -9.69 6.39 5.56
CA LEU A 265 -9.29 7.53 4.74
C LEU A 265 -10.24 7.83 3.56
N TRP A 266 -10.54 6.80 2.75
CA TRP A 266 -10.99 6.98 1.37
C TRP A 266 -12.30 7.72 1.21
N LYS A 267 -13.32 7.37 1.99
CA LYS A 267 -14.62 8.05 1.94
C LYS A 267 -14.49 9.54 2.27
N LYS A 268 -13.64 9.91 3.24
CA LYS A 268 -13.40 11.32 3.62
C LYS A 268 -12.77 12.13 2.47
N LEU A 269 -11.92 11.50 1.66
CA LEU A 269 -11.33 12.09 0.45
C LEU A 269 -12.34 12.17 -0.71
N ALA A 270 -13.10 11.10 -0.93
CA ALA A 270 -14.12 11.06 -1.96
C ALA A 270 -15.20 12.14 -1.76
N ASP A 271 -15.61 12.37 -0.50
CA ASP A 271 -16.54 13.43 -0.13
C ASP A 271 -15.99 14.85 -0.40
N ARG A 272 -14.67 14.98 -0.58
CA ARG A 272 -13.96 16.20 -0.98
C ARG A 272 -13.48 16.16 -2.44
N GLU A 273 -14.05 15.26 -3.23
CA GLU A 273 -13.79 15.07 -4.67
C GLU A 273 -12.35 14.67 -5.01
N ILE A 274 -11.65 14.02 -4.08
CA ILE A 274 -10.30 13.49 -4.30
C ILE A 274 -10.32 11.97 -4.49
N GLY A 275 -9.67 11.52 -5.56
CA GLY A 275 -9.56 10.11 -5.90
C GLY A 275 -10.81 9.54 -6.56
N ALA A 276 -10.70 8.28 -6.99
CA ALA A 276 -11.82 7.57 -7.58
C ALA A 276 -12.80 7.11 -6.49
N TRP A 277 -14.09 7.34 -6.71
CA TRP A 277 -15.18 6.75 -5.90
C TRP A 277 -16.36 6.33 -6.80
N PRO A 278 -17.08 5.22 -6.52
CA PRO A 278 -18.28 4.84 -7.27
C PRO A 278 -19.42 5.84 -7.08
N ASN A 279 -20.41 5.81 -7.98
CA ASN A 279 -21.69 6.49 -7.74
C ASN A 279 -22.58 5.58 -6.89
N GLU A 280 -23.01 6.05 -5.71
CA GLU A 280 -23.75 5.24 -4.72
C GLU A 280 -25.14 4.80 -5.22
N GLU A 281 -25.83 5.65 -5.99
CA GLU A 281 -27.12 5.29 -6.60
C GLU A 281 -26.95 4.17 -7.63
N GLN A 282 -25.90 4.25 -8.45
CA GLN A 282 -25.58 3.23 -9.43
C GLN A 282 -25.19 1.91 -8.76
N VAL A 283 -24.39 1.95 -7.69
CA VAL A 283 -24.06 0.75 -6.90
C VAL A 283 -25.34 0.12 -6.37
N SER A 284 -26.21 0.91 -5.74
CA SER A 284 -27.47 0.43 -5.18
C SER A 284 -28.38 -0.20 -6.25
N ALA A 285 -28.45 0.38 -7.44
CA ALA A 285 -29.20 -0.17 -8.56
C ALA A 285 -28.62 -1.52 -9.04
N ILE A 286 -27.28 -1.60 -9.19
CA ILE A 286 -26.59 -2.82 -9.60
C ILE A 286 -26.79 -3.94 -8.56
N GLU A 287 -26.73 -3.63 -7.26
CA GLU A 287 -26.92 -4.62 -6.18
C GLU A 287 -28.26 -5.34 -6.27
N GLN A 288 -29.35 -4.63 -6.63
CA GLN A 288 -30.69 -5.22 -6.77
C GLN A 288 -30.80 -6.22 -7.93
N GLU A 289 -29.85 -6.20 -8.86
CA GLU A 289 -29.83 -7.04 -10.05
C GLU A 289 -28.86 -8.23 -9.93
N ILE A 290 -28.03 -8.30 -8.87
CA ILE A 290 -27.05 -9.38 -8.67
C ILE A 290 -27.61 -10.42 -7.70
N TYR A 291 -27.62 -11.69 -8.13
CA TYR A 291 -27.99 -12.83 -7.31
C TYR A 291 -26.83 -13.84 -7.26
N ILE A 292 -26.10 -13.90 -6.14
CA ILE A 292 -24.92 -14.77 -5.97
C ILE A 292 -25.23 -16.18 -5.46
N GLU A 293 -26.50 -16.51 -5.19
CA GLU A 293 -26.91 -17.86 -4.72
C GLU A 293 -26.49 -18.98 -5.69
N GLN A 294 -26.34 -18.65 -6.98
CA GLN A 294 -25.94 -19.59 -8.03
C GLN A 294 -24.41 -19.70 -8.21
N GLY A 295 -23.64 -18.97 -7.41
CA GLY A 295 -22.19 -18.89 -7.49
C GLY A 295 -21.68 -17.47 -7.80
N ILE A 296 -20.37 -17.31 -7.68
CA ILE A 296 -19.66 -16.05 -7.95
C ILE A 296 -18.73 -16.26 -9.15
N ASP A 297 -18.75 -15.33 -10.11
CA ASP A 297 -17.87 -15.35 -11.28
C ASP A 297 -16.54 -14.69 -10.91
N TYR A 298 -15.67 -15.47 -10.26
CA TYR A 298 -14.33 -14.99 -9.91
C TYR A 298 -13.51 -14.58 -11.13
N LYS A 299 -13.77 -15.20 -12.30
CA LYS A 299 -13.07 -14.82 -13.53
C LYS A 299 -13.47 -13.41 -13.97
N TRP A 300 -14.75 -13.05 -13.86
CA TRP A 300 -15.20 -11.67 -14.11
C TRP A 300 -14.56 -10.70 -13.11
N ILE A 301 -14.54 -11.04 -11.81
CA ILE A 301 -13.98 -10.18 -10.75
C ILE A 301 -12.50 -9.92 -11.02
N GLN A 302 -11.72 -10.98 -11.24
CA GLN A 302 -10.29 -10.88 -11.51
C GLN A 302 -10.00 -10.07 -12.78
N ASN A 303 -10.78 -10.27 -13.86
CA ASN A 303 -10.61 -9.47 -15.08
C ASN A 303 -10.86 -7.99 -14.85
N ASN A 304 -11.90 -7.63 -14.09
CA ASN A 304 -12.25 -6.24 -13.84
C ASN A 304 -11.34 -5.58 -12.80
N LEU A 305 -10.88 -6.29 -11.77
CA LEU A 305 -9.84 -5.80 -10.85
C LEU A 305 -8.53 -5.53 -11.59
N ARG A 306 -8.12 -6.45 -12.47
CA ARG A 306 -6.95 -6.26 -13.35
C ARG A 306 -7.12 -5.06 -14.27
N HIS A 307 -8.31 -4.89 -14.85
CA HIS A 307 -8.61 -3.76 -15.73
C HIS A 307 -8.61 -2.43 -14.96
N TYR A 308 -9.17 -2.41 -13.75
CA TYR A 308 -9.17 -1.23 -12.89
C TYR A 308 -7.74 -0.78 -12.57
N GLY A 309 -6.86 -1.74 -12.29
CA GLY A 309 -5.42 -1.51 -12.18
C GLY A 309 -4.66 -2.50 -11.32
N TYR A 310 -5.33 -3.37 -10.55
CA TYR A 310 -4.65 -4.27 -9.62
C TYR A 310 -3.79 -5.32 -10.35
N LYS A 311 -2.64 -5.66 -9.75
CA LYS A 311 -1.87 -6.83 -10.16
C LYS A 311 -2.56 -8.10 -9.69
N ILE A 312 -3.16 -8.84 -10.61
CA ILE A 312 -3.85 -10.10 -10.33
C ILE A 312 -3.85 -11.03 -11.54
N GLU A 313 -3.64 -12.33 -11.30
CA GLU A 313 -3.78 -13.37 -12.33
C GLU A 313 -5.22 -13.91 -12.39
N VAL A 314 -5.68 -14.23 -13.60
CA VAL A 314 -7.06 -14.68 -13.82
C VAL A 314 -7.15 -16.21 -13.75
N THR A 315 -7.35 -16.74 -12.55
CA THR A 315 -7.44 -18.18 -12.27
C THR A 315 -8.87 -18.73 -12.29
N GLY A 316 -9.88 -17.86 -12.15
CA GLY A 316 -11.29 -18.22 -11.98
C GLY A 316 -11.60 -18.84 -10.63
N GLN A 317 -10.71 -18.74 -9.64
CA GLN A 317 -10.85 -19.29 -8.29
C GLN A 317 -10.60 -18.21 -7.24
N LEU A 318 -11.18 -18.37 -6.04
CA LEU A 318 -10.87 -17.53 -4.89
C LEU A 318 -9.60 -18.03 -4.19
N ASP A 319 -8.47 -17.94 -4.88
CA ASP A 319 -7.15 -18.24 -4.35
C ASP A 319 -6.60 -17.09 -3.48
N LEU A 320 -5.44 -17.29 -2.84
CA LEU A 320 -4.88 -16.33 -1.88
C LEU A 320 -4.64 -14.94 -2.51
N GLN A 321 -4.03 -14.86 -3.70
CA GLN A 321 -3.84 -13.56 -4.39
C GLN A 321 -5.19 -12.87 -4.66
N THR A 322 -6.24 -13.64 -4.96
CA THR A 322 -7.55 -13.08 -5.26
C THR A 322 -8.17 -12.52 -3.99
N LYS A 323 -8.04 -13.23 -2.86
CA LYS A 323 -8.45 -12.72 -1.55
C LYS A 323 -7.70 -11.45 -1.16
N ASP A 324 -6.39 -11.41 -1.39
CA ASP A 324 -5.56 -10.24 -1.05
C ASP A 324 -5.91 -9.01 -1.89
N VAL A 325 -6.14 -9.19 -3.19
CA VAL A 325 -6.55 -8.10 -4.08
C VAL A 325 -7.98 -7.64 -3.79
N ILE A 326 -8.91 -8.57 -3.54
CA ILE A 326 -10.28 -8.21 -3.13
C ILE A 326 -10.25 -7.46 -1.80
N ARG A 327 -9.44 -7.90 -0.84
CA ARG A 327 -9.26 -7.21 0.44
C ARG A 327 -8.72 -5.80 0.24
N ALA A 328 -7.68 -5.64 -0.57
CA ALA A 328 -7.12 -4.32 -0.89
C ALA A 328 -8.18 -3.39 -1.49
N PHE A 329 -8.92 -3.89 -2.49
CA PHE A 329 -10.03 -3.18 -3.11
C PHE A 329 -11.11 -2.81 -2.10
N GLN A 330 -11.48 -3.72 -1.21
CA GLN A 330 -12.46 -3.47 -0.16
C GLN A 330 -11.97 -2.42 0.85
N MET A 331 -10.71 -2.50 1.30
CA MET A 331 -10.15 -1.49 2.20
C MET A 331 -10.22 -0.08 1.61
N HIS A 332 -10.14 0.02 0.27
CA HIS A 332 -10.33 1.26 -0.46
C HIS A 332 -11.80 1.66 -0.59
N PHE A 333 -12.65 0.79 -1.18
CA PHE A 333 -13.99 1.17 -1.67
C PHE A 333 -15.17 0.63 -0.86
N GLU A 334 -14.98 -0.40 -0.03
CA GLU A 334 -15.99 -1.03 0.84
C GLU A 334 -15.40 -1.24 2.26
N PRO A 335 -15.02 -0.15 2.95
CA PRO A 335 -14.25 -0.23 4.20
C PRO A 335 -14.97 -0.96 5.32
N GLU A 336 -16.27 -1.18 5.23
CA GLU A 336 -17.05 -1.98 6.17
C GLU A 336 -16.88 -3.50 6.01
N ASN A 337 -16.33 -3.97 4.88
CA ASN A 337 -16.15 -5.38 4.55
C ASN A 337 -14.84 -5.59 3.80
N TYR A 338 -13.72 -5.67 4.53
CA TYR A 338 -12.40 -6.02 4.00
C TYR A 338 -12.00 -7.46 4.35
N SER A 339 -12.95 -8.38 4.27
CA SER A 339 -12.72 -9.81 4.51
C SER A 339 -11.78 -10.46 3.48
N GLY A 340 -11.74 -9.91 2.26
CA GLY A 340 -11.16 -10.57 1.09
C GLY A 340 -12.13 -11.52 0.39
N GLU A 341 -13.38 -11.60 0.85
CA GLU A 341 -14.46 -12.35 0.19
C GLU A 341 -15.44 -11.37 -0.46
N PRO A 342 -15.75 -11.52 -1.76
CA PRO A 342 -16.58 -10.54 -2.46
C PRO A 342 -18.04 -10.66 -2.04
N SER A 343 -18.60 -9.55 -1.55
CA SER A 343 -20.05 -9.40 -1.32
C SER A 343 -20.75 -8.97 -2.62
N VAL A 344 -22.09 -8.98 -2.62
CA VAL A 344 -22.87 -8.36 -3.71
C VAL A 344 -22.47 -6.89 -3.90
N LYS A 345 -22.21 -6.18 -2.79
CA LYS A 345 -21.75 -4.79 -2.81
C LYS A 345 -20.34 -4.66 -3.40
N THR A 346 -19.39 -5.56 -3.06
CA THR A 346 -18.05 -5.57 -3.66
C THR A 346 -18.12 -5.64 -5.19
N ILE A 347 -18.94 -6.56 -5.72
CA ILE A 347 -19.12 -6.75 -7.15
C ILE A 347 -19.76 -5.52 -7.79
N SER A 348 -20.77 -4.94 -7.12
CA SER A 348 -21.52 -3.78 -7.60
C SER A 348 -20.67 -2.51 -7.65
N ILE A 349 -19.82 -2.30 -6.63
CA ILE A 349 -18.83 -1.22 -6.59
C ILE A 349 -17.86 -1.37 -7.76
N LEU A 350 -17.30 -2.58 -7.97
CA LEU A 350 -16.36 -2.82 -9.07
C LEU A 350 -17.00 -2.51 -10.42
N GLU A 351 -18.21 -3.00 -10.68
CA GLU A 351 -18.93 -2.71 -11.92
C GLU A 351 -19.19 -1.20 -12.11
N ALA A 352 -19.64 -0.50 -11.06
CA ALA A 352 -19.87 0.94 -11.12
C ALA A 352 -18.57 1.73 -11.38
N LEU A 353 -17.46 1.32 -10.78
CA LEU A 353 -16.14 1.91 -11.03
C LEU A 353 -15.70 1.70 -12.48
N ILE A 354 -15.82 0.50 -13.04
CA ILE A 354 -15.47 0.26 -14.44
C ILE A 354 -16.33 1.12 -15.36
N LYS A 355 -17.64 1.18 -15.14
CA LYS A 355 -18.56 2.04 -15.92
C LYS A 355 -18.19 3.51 -15.86
N LYS A 356 -17.83 4.03 -14.68
CA LYS A 356 -17.52 5.44 -14.46
C LYS A 356 -16.16 5.85 -15.04
N TYR A 357 -15.15 5.00 -14.85
CA TYR A 357 -13.76 5.36 -15.10
C TYR A 357 -13.16 4.75 -16.37
N TYR A 358 -13.83 3.75 -16.94
CA TYR A 358 -13.45 3.06 -18.17
C TYR A 358 -14.69 2.84 -19.07
N PRO A 359 -15.39 3.90 -19.49
CA PRO A 359 -16.71 3.80 -20.15
C PRO A 359 -16.70 3.11 -21.52
N SER A 360 -15.53 2.96 -22.16
CA SER A 360 -15.38 2.16 -23.38
C SER A 360 -15.43 0.66 -23.13
N GLN A 361 -15.36 0.22 -21.87
CA GLN A 361 -15.37 -1.16 -21.46
C GLN A 361 -16.81 -1.60 -21.13
N GLN A 362 -17.37 -2.51 -21.91
CA GLN A 362 -18.62 -3.17 -21.56
C GLN A 362 -18.31 -4.36 -20.63
N SER A 363 -18.70 -4.26 -19.36
CA SER A 363 -18.36 -5.26 -18.35
C SER A 363 -19.46 -5.39 -17.30
N ASP A 364 -20.71 -5.60 -17.71
CA ASP A 364 -21.78 -5.90 -16.75
C ASP A 364 -21.48 -7.24 -16.05
N TYR A 365 -21.73 -7.33 -14.75
CA TYR A 365 -21.69 -8.61 -14.06
C TYR A 365 -22.80 -9.53 -14.60
N PRO A 366 -22.55 -10.84 -14.80
CA PRO A 366 -23.59 -11.76 -15.25
C PRO A 366 -24.80 -11.76 -14.30
N ARG A 367 -25.96 -11.33 -14.78
CA ARG A 367 -27.21 -11.26 -14.01
C ARG A 367 -27.92 -12.61 -13.86
N SER A 368 -27.57 -13.58 -14.71
CA SER A 368 -28.09 -14.95 -14.67
C SER A 368 -26.97 -15.96 -14.87
N PHE A 369 -26.76 -16.85 -13.90
CA PHE A 369 -25.78 -17.92 -14.01
C PHE A 369 -26.40 -19.11 -14.76
N ILE A 370 -26.02 -19.30 -16.03
CA ILE A 370 -26.29 -20.57 -16.69
C ILE A 370 -25.14 -21.51 -16.32
N SER A 371 -25.37 -22.36 -15.32
CA SER A 371 -24.44 -23.43 -14.98
C SER A 371 -24.08 -24.23 -16.23
N SER A 372 -22.81 -24.23 -16.62
CA SER A 372 -22.29 -24.97 -17.77
C SER A 372 -22.23 -26.50 -17.55
N SER A 373 -23.07 -27.05 -16.69
CA SER A 373 -23.13 -28.48 -16.36
C SER A 373 -24.17 -29.28 -17.15
N VAL A 374 -24.79 -28.71 -18.19
CA VAL A 374 -25.66 -29.47 -19.11
C VAL A 374 -25.18 -29.35 -20.56
N LYS A 375 -23.98 -29.87 -20.84
CA LYS A 375 -23.76 -30.49 -22.16
C LYS A 375 -24.32 -31.90 -22.10
N LYS A 376 -25.61 -32.05 -22.43
CA LYS A 376 -26.17 -33.35 -22.84
C LYS A 376 -25.28 -33.91 -23.94
N SER A 377 -24.62 -35.01 -23.64
CA SER A 377 -23.91 -35.86 -24.59
C SER A 377 -24.90 -36.39 -25.63
N ASN A 378 -25.00 -35.69 -26.77
CA ASN A 378 -25.47 -36.27 -28.02
C ASN A 378 -24.31 -36.17 -29.00
N PHE A 379 -23.40 -37.15 -28.94
CA PHE A 379 -22.48 -37.39 -30.04
C PHE A 379 -22.55 -38.86 -30.44
N PHE A 380 -22.95 -39.02 -31.69
CA PHE A 380 -23.02 -40.25 -32.46
C PHE A 380 -21.70 -41.01 -32.45
N SER A 381 -21.83 -42.33 -32.40
CA SER A 381 -20.76 -43.30 -32.61
C SER A 381 -20.22 -43.22 -34.05
N GLY A 382 -18.95 -42.86 -34.19
CA GLY A 382 -18.19 -42.94 -35.43
C GLY A 382 -16.84 -43.60 -35.14
N LYS A 383 -16.62 -44.77 -35.75
CA LYS A 383 -15.42 -45.61 -35.63
C LYS A 383 -14.16 -44.88 -36.15
N GLY A 384 -13.03 -45.19 -35.52
CA GLY A 384 -11.74 -44.52 -35.71
C GLY A 384 -10.92 -44.94 -36.93
N SER A 385 -9.71 -44.41 -36.98
CA SER A 385 -8.51 -45.00 -37.57
C SER A 385 -7.27 -44.15 -37.21
N ASP A 386 -6.14 -44.86 -37.15
CA ASP A 386 -4.83 -44.52 -36.61
C ASP A 386 -4.05 -43.43 -37.36
N ALA A 387 -3.04 -42.82 -36.69
CA ALA A 387 -1.61 -42.91 -37.08
C ALA A 387 -0.72 -41.82 -36.48
N ASN A 388 0.19 -42.26 -35.61
CA ASN A 388 1.66 -42.07 -35.56
C ASN A 388 2.40 -40.72 -35.68
N SER A 389 3.52 -40.73 -34.92
CA SER A 389 4.84 -40.07 -35.07
C SER A 389 4.93 -38.60 -34.66
N GLU A 390 6.04 -38.07 -34.13
CA GLU A 390 7.23 -38.51 -33.37
C GLU A 390 8.03 -37.20 -33.08
N THR A 391 8.95 -37.25 -32.11
CA THR A 391 10.18 -36.41 -31.94
C THR A 391 10.20 -35.29 -30.88
N ASN A 392 10.93 -35.62 -29.80
CA ASN A 392 11.66 -34.78 -28.82
C ASN A 392 12.89 -34.08 -29.50
N PRO A 393 13.71 -33.17 -28.89
CA PRO A 393 13.98 -33.07 -27.44
C PRO A 393 14.31 -31.67 -26.83
N THR A 394 14.33 -31.66 -25.49
CA THR A 394 15.14 -30.88 -24.52
C THR A 394 16.01 -29.70 -24.97
N THR A 395 15.95 -28.57 -24.24
CA THR A 395 17.07 -28.09 -23.38
C THR A 395 16.64 -26.94 -22.44
N PRO A 396 17.33 -26.77 -21.28
CA PRO A 396 16.93 -25.91 -20.17
C PRO A 396 17.72 -24.59 -20.13
N PHE A 397 17.22 -23.57 -19.43
CA PHE A 397 18.06 -22.46 -18.97
C PHE A 397 17.81 -22.13 -17.49
N ASN A 398 18.94 -22.04 -16.80
CA ASN A 398 19.19 -21.85 -15.38
C ASN A 398 19.80 -20.44 -15.16
N CYS A 399 19.82 -19.96 -13.90
CA CYS A 399 20.65 -18.85 -13.34
C CYS A 399 20.18 -17.40 -13.62
N CYS A 400 20.21 -16.40 -12.73
CA CYS A 400 20.79 -16.11 -11.38
C CYS A 400 19.84 -15.08 -10.69
N VAL A 401 19.47 -15.12 -9.40
CA VAL A 401 20.16 -14.73 -8.13
C VAL A 401 20.83 -13.34 -8.11
N ILE A 402 20.61 -12.61 -6.99
CA ILE A 402 21.29 -11.42 -6.43
C ILE A 402 20.69 -10.07 -6.91
N SER A 403 20.25 -9.13 -6.07
CA SER A 403 20.13 -8.93 -4.61
C SER A 403 19.02 -7.92 -4.34
#